data_AF-A0A9P6E7P0-F1
#
_entry.id   AF-A0A9P6E7P0-F1
#
_cell.length_a   1.000
_cell.length_b   1.000
_cell.length_c   1.000
_cell.angle_alpha   90.00
_cell.angle_beta   90.00
_cell.angle_gamma   90.00
#
_symmetry.space_group_name_H-M   'P 1'
#
loop_
_entity.id
_entity.type
_entity.pdbx_description
1 polymer ?
#
loop_
_entity_poly.entity_id
_entity_poly.type
_entity_poly.pdbx_seq_one_letter_code
_entity_poly.pdbx_strand_id
1 'polypeptide(L)'
;MVDWKSPVVAKAALEAFIKLAHVFTGIYIWELVTSMTLEWEFITRKREFKWPLAFYFLNRYSMFAALIATIITFDGNPSNCRAAMSALLFFAHMALALASANLAIRTTAIWAGNNAVILILTLLMCVHSGLVIFQAATAHVQFFPGIGCAPSSINYAWDVAIYAFALAFDFFVLSLNVWKLRSHLHSKSASLLTTFVFKQGIAYFLAACLVDLVAIIFLVLDLNIGTIAISTQFAALVCTIVACRAVRSLSGLYKDGNSEMTNMATANAPGRRTTTISSVSKGPTFDLVGTRGDINGQVLVEMETVIRRDSYTHDRDSDSKKQSDFNDSLAV
;
A
#
# COMPACT_ATOMS: atom_id res chain seq x y z
N MET A 1 -18.78 -39.92 2.39
CA MET A 1 -17.87 -38.77 2.55
C MET A 1 -16.62 -39.05 1.74
N VAL A 2 -16.09 -38.06 1.02
CA VAL A 2 -14.84 -38.22 0.26
C VAL A 2 -13.67 -38.20 1.24
N ASP A 3 -12.75 -39.15 1.13
CA ASP A 3 -11.51 -39.16 1.91
C ASP A 3 -10.47 -38.23 1.26
N TRP A 4 -10.34 -37.02 1.83
CA TRP A 4 -9.43 -35.98 1.37
C TRP A 4 -7.95 -36.31 1.59
N LYS A 5 -7.65 -37.28 2.46
CA LYS A 5 -6.29 -37.76 2.76
C LYS A 5 -5.92 -39.01 1.97
N SER A 6 -6.84 -39.56 1.18
CA SER A 6 -6.53 -40.68 0.29
C SER A 6 -5.45 -40.30 -0.73
N PRO A 7 -4.50 -41.21 -1.04
CA PRO A 7 -3.37 -40.90 -1.93
C PRO A 7 -3.81 -40.51 -3.35
N VAL A 8 -4.96 -41.04 -3.80
CA VAL A 8 -5.55 -40.71 -5.11
C VAL A 8 -6.01 -39.25 -5.16
N VAL A 9 -6.73 -38.79 -4.13
CA VAL A 9 -7.21 -37.41 -4.05
C VAL A 9 -6.05 -36.44 -3.82
N ALA A 10 -5.09 -36.79 -2.97
CA ALA A 10 -3.91 -35.97 -2.72
C ALA A 10 -3.07 -35.75 -3.99
N LYS A 11 -2.86 -36.81 -4.79
CA LYS A 11 -2.15 -36.72 -6.07
C LYS A 11 -2.91 -35.84 -7.07
N ALA A 12 -4.22 -36.04 -7.22
CA ALA A 12 -5.05 -35.23 -8.10
C ALA A 12 -5.05 -33.74 -7.68
N ALA A 13 -5.08 -33.45 -6.38
CA ALA A 13 -5.01 -32.08 -5.86
C ALA A 13 -3.64 -31.43 -6.14
N LEU A 14 -2.54 -32.18 -6.02
CA LEU A 14 -1.21 -31.67 -6.36
C LEU A 14 -1.08 -31.40 -7.87
N GLU A 15 -1.58 -32.28 -8.72
CA GLU A 15 -1.61 -32.05 -10.17
C GLU A 15 -2.46 -30.83 -10.55
N ALA A 16 -3.59 -30.64 -9.86
CA ALA A 16 -4.43 -29.45 -10.02
C ALA A 16 -3.68 -28.17 -9.58
N PHE A 17 -2.94 -28.23 -8.47
CA PHE A 17 -2.12 -27.12 -8.00
C PHE A 17 -1.06 -26.72 -9.03
N ILE A 18 -0.31 -27.67 -9.59
CA ILE A 18 0.72 -27.38 -10.59
C ILE A 18 0.11 -26.68 -11.81
N LYS A 19 -1.02 -27.18 -12.32
CA LYS A 19 -1.74 -26.55 -13.43
C LYS A 19 -2.21 -25.13 -13.08
N LEU A 20 -2.76 -24.94 -11.88
CA LEU A 20 -3.20 -23.62 -11.41
C LEU A 20 -2.04 -22.66 -11.16
N ALA A 21 -0.88 -23.13 -10.72
CA ALA A 21 0.31 -22.30 -10.54
C ALA A 21 0.75 -21.63 -11.85
N HIS A 22 0.64 -22.33 -12.99
CA HIS A 22 0.88 -21.75 -14.31
C HIS A 22 -0.15 -20.67 -14.66
N VAL A 23 -1.43 -20.91 -14.35
CA VAL A 23 -2.51 -19.94 -14.56
C VAL A 23 -2.27 -18.68 -13.70
N PHE A 24 -1.95 -18.86 -12.42
CA PHE A 24 -1.61 -17.76 -11.51
C PHE A 24 -0.40 -16.97 -12.00
N THR A 25 0.62 -17.66 -12.50
CA THR A 25 1.79 -17.03 -13.11
C THR A 25 1.41 -16.19 -14.33
N GLY A 26 0.59 -16.72 -15.24
CA GLY A 26 0.10 -15.98 -16.40
C GLY A 26 -0.72 -14.75 -16.04
N ILE A 27 -1.66 -14.89 -15.09
CA ILE A 27 -2.47 -13.76 -14.57
C ILE A 27 -1.57 -12.70 -13.94
N TYR A 28 -0.56 -13.12 -13.18
CA TYR A 28 0.35 -12.17 -12.54
C TYR A 28 1.26 -11.48 -13.56
N ILE A 29 1.78 -12.19 -14.55
CA ILE A 29 2.54 -11.59 -15.66
C ILE A 29 1.68 -10.55 -16.40
N TRP A 30 0.40 -10.84 -16.64
CA TRP A 30 -0.53 -9.87 -17.21
C TRP A 30 -0.65 -8.60 -16.34
N GLU A 31 -0.82 -8.76 -15.02
CA GLU A 31 -0.80 -7.64 -14.07
C GLU A 31 0.54 -6.89 -14.09
N LEU A 32 1.67 -7.60 -14.28
CA LEU A 32 2.98 -6.97 -14.38
C LEU A 32 3.10 -6.09 -15.63
N VAL A 33 2.77 -6.64 -16.80
CA VAL A 33 2.88 -5.95 -18.09
C VAL A 33 1.96 -4.73 -18.15
N THR A 34 0.71 -4.88 -17.73
CA THR A 34 -0.28 -3.78 -17.76
C THR A 34 0.08 -2.61 -16.85
N SER A 35 0.83 -2.87 -15.78
CA SER A 35 1.27 -1.83 -14.83
C SER A 35 2.73 -1.38 -15.02
N MET A 36 3.41 -1.86 -16.07
CA MET A 36 4.83 -1.57 -16.35
C MET A 36 5.07 -0.13 -16.78
N THR A 37 4.08 0.53 -17.39
CA THR A 37 4.15 1.94 -17.80
C THR A 37 4.45 2.86 -16.61
N LEU A 38 3.83 2.59 -15.47
CA LEU A 38 4.02 3.34 -14.23
C LEU A 38 5.43 3.12 -13.65
N GLU A 39 5.98 1.91 -13.77
CA GLU A 39 7.34 1.60 -13.32
C GLU A 39 8.39 2.24 -14.20
N TRP A 40 8.14 2.26 -15.51
CA TRP A 40 8.99 2.96 -16.46
C TRP A 40 9.08 4.45 -16.14
N GLU A 41 8.00 5.09 -15.70
CA GLU A 41 8.02 6.49 -15.21
C GLU A 41 8.92 6.68 -13.97
N PHE A 42 9.00 5.69 -13.07
CA PHE A 42 9.90 5.74 -11.91
C PHE A 42 11.36 5.47 -12.29
N ILE A 43 11.62 4.49 -13.15
CA ILE A 43 12.97 4.16 -13.64
C ILE A 43 13.55 5.33 -14.45
N THR A 44 12.74 5.96 -15.29
CA THR A 44 13.14 7.17 -16.06
C THR A 44 13.21 8.43 -15.21
N ARG A 45 13.07 8.34 -13.88
CA ARG A 45 13.07 9.45 -12.92
C ARG A 45 12.11 10.58 -13.27
N LYS A 46 11.05 10.30 -14.05
CA LYS A 46 9.96 11.25 -14.28
C LYS A 46 9.13 11.46 -13.00
N ARG A 47 9.34 10.62 -11.98
CA ARG A 47 8.73 10.69 -10.66
C ARG A 47 9.79 10.55 -9.57
N GLU A 48 9.63 11.29 -8.49
CA GLU A 48 10.46 11.16 -7.29
C GLU A 48 10.16 9.85 -6.57
N PHE A 49 11.24 9.19 -6.12
CA PHE A 49 11.14 7.98 -5.32
C PHE A 49 10.77 8.33 -3.89
N LYS A 50 9.58 7.92 -3.46
CA LYS A 50 9.13 8.06 -2.06
C LYS A 50 9.35 6.74 -1.34
N TRP A 51 9.86 6.80 -0.11
CA TRP A 51 10.19 5.62 0.71
C TRP A 51 9.09 4.54 0.78
N PRO A 52 7.78 4.89 0.89
CA PRO A 52 6.71 3.88 0.93
C PRO A 52 6.59 3.05 -0.36
N LEU A 53 7.09 3.56 -1.49
CA LEU A 53 7.09 2.86 -2.76
C LEU A 53 8.08 1.68 -2.78
N ALA A 54 9.07 1.67 -1.87
CA ALA A 54 9.97 0.52 -1.71
C ALA A 54 9.20 -0.76 -1.37
N PHE A 55 8.23 -0.69 -0.45
CA PHE A 55 7.38 -1.84 -0.07
C PHE A 55 6.47 -2.29 -1.21
N TYR A 56 6.04 -1.35 -2.05
CA TYR A 56 5.25 -1.67 -3.24
C TYR A 56 6.07 -2.52 -4.23
N PHE A 57 7.30 -2.10 -4.54
CA PHE A 57 8.17 -2.87 -5.42
C PHE A 57 8.60 -4.20 -4.79
N LEU A 58 8.95 -4.19 -3.50
CA LEU A 58 9.38 -5.39 -2.81
C LEU A 58 8.25 -6.44 -2.80
N ASN A 59 7.02 -6.05 -2.47
CA ASN A 59 5.85 -6.94 -2.54
C ASN A 59 5.68 -7.56 -3.93
N ARG A 60 5.71 -6.70 -4.94
CA ARG A 60 5.50 -7.09 -6.33
C ARG A 60 6.55 -8.08 -6.81
N TYR A 61 7.82 -7.83 -6.54
CA TYR A 61 8.90 -8.72 -6.96
C TYR A 61 9.00 -9.96 -6.08
N SER A 62 8.63 -9.90 -4.80
CA SER A 62 8.52 -11.09 -3.94
C SER A 62 7.45 -12.06 -4.46
N MET A 63 6.26 -11.57 -4.84
CA MET A 63 5.22 -12.43 -5.43
C MET A 63 5.67 -13.03 -6.76
N PHE A 64 6.32 -12.24 -7.62
CA PHE A 64 6.84 -12.76 -8.87
C PHE A 64 7.90 -13.86 -8.64
N ALA A 65 8.82 -13.64 -7.70
CA ALA A 65 9.82 -14.61 -7.30
C ALA A 65 9.18 -15.88 -6.70
N ALA A 66 8.09 -15.76 -5.93
CA ALA A 66 7.35 -16.89 -5.38
C ALA A 66 6.71 -17.75 -6.49
N LEU A 67 6.13 -17.12 -7.51
CA LEU A 67 5.53 -17.82 -8.65
C LEU A 67 6.60 -18.55 -9.47
N ILE A 68 7.73 -17.91 -9.77
CA ILE A 68 8.86 -18.55 -10.44
C ILE A 68 9.41 -19.71 -9.61
N ALA A 69 9.59 -19.51 -8.30
CA ALA A 69 10.05 -20.56 -7.39
C ALA A 69 9.07 -21.74 -7.34
N THR A 70 7.76 -21.50 -7.49
CA THR A 70 6.74 -22.54 -7.60
C THR A 70 7.00 -23.40 -8.85
N ILE A 71 7.12 -22.77 -10.02
CA ILE A 71 7.38 -23.50 -11.29
C ILE A 71 8.69 -24.29 -11.21
N ILE A 72 9.77 -23.68 -10.71
CA ILE A 72 11.07 -24.38 -10.58
C ILE A 72 10.96 -25.58 -9.64
N THR A 73 10.24 -25.43 -8.52
CA THR A 73 10.14 -26.48 -7.50
C THR A 73 9.33 -27.68 -7.99
N PHE A 74 8.26 -27.46 -8.75
CA PHE A 74 7.33 -28.52 -9.14
C PHE A 74 7.56 -29.07 -10.55
N ASP A 75 8.05 -28.25 -11.50
CA ASP A 75 8.30 -28.69 -12.89
C ASP A 75 9.79 -28.87 -13.20
N GLY A 76 10.66 -28.08 -12.55
CA GLY A 76 12.05 -27.90 -12.96
C GLY A 76 13.03 -28.98 -12.50
N ASN A 77 12.61 -29.97 -11.70
CA ASN A 77 13.49 -30.96 -11.06
C ASN A 77 14.80 -30.35 -10.51
N PRO A 78 14.71 -29.43 -9.53
CA PRO A 78 15.85 -28.62 -9.11
C PRO A 78 16.97 -29.51 -8.54
N SER A 79 18.21 -29.24 -8.95
CA SER A 79 19.40 -29.93 -8.42
C SER A 79 19.53 -29.74 -6.90
N ASN A 80 19.10 -28.58 -6.39
CA ASN A 80 19.06 -28.26 -4.96
C ASN A 80 17.61 -28.09 -4.49
N CYS A 81 16.95 -29.21 -4.25
CA CYS A 81 15.58 -29.31 -3.74
C CYS A 81 15.29 -28.40 -2.53
N ARG A 82 16.21 -28.40 -1.55
CA ARG A 82 16.09 -27.59 -0.34
C ARG A 82 16.04 -26.10 -0.64
N ALA A 83 16.90 -25.61 -1.54
CA ALA A 83 17.00 -24.20 -1.87
C ALA A 83 15.77 -23.70 -2.62
N ALA A 84 15.26 -24.48 -3.58
CA ALA A 84 14.07 -24.13 -4.36
C ALA A 84 12.84 -24.01 -3.46
N MET A 85 12.60 -25.01 -2.60
CA MET A 85 11.47 -25.00 -1.67
C MET A 85 11.60 -23.92 -0.59
N SER A 86 12.79 -23.71 -0.02
CA SER A 86 12.98 -22.63 0.96
C SER A 86 12.76 -21.25 0.35
N ALA A 87 13.20 -21.05 -0.89
CA ALA A 87 12.96 -19.81 -1.63
C ALA A 87 11.46 -19.62 -1.90
N LEU A 88 10.74 -20.66 -2.31
CA LEU A 88 9.30 -20.63 -2.50
C LEU A 88 8.57 -20.19 -1.22
N LEU A 89 8.82 -20.88 -0.10
CA LEU A 89 8.19 -20.57 1.19
C LEU A 89 8.50 -19.12 1.61
N PHE A 90 9.77 -18.73 1.55
CA PHE A 90 10.20 -17.39 1.92
C PHE A 90 9.50 -16.31 1.07
N PHE A 91 9.56 -16.41 -0.26
CA PHE A 91 9.00 -15.39 -1.14
C PHE A 91 7.48 -15.33 -1.08
N ALA A 92 6.79 -16.47 -0.93
CA ALA A 92 5.34 -16.52 -0.82
C ALA A 92 4.84 -15.83 0.45
N HIS A 93 5.43 -16.17 1.61
CA HIS A 93 5.06 -15.54 2.89
C HIS A 93 5.52 -14.08 2.97
N MET A 94 6.67 -13.75 2.36
CA MET A 94 7.16 -12.37 2.33
C MET A 94 6.26 -11.48 1.46
N ALA A 95 5.75 -11.99 0.33
CA ALA A 95 4.76 -11.28 -0.48
C ALA A 95 3.48 -11.00 0.33
N LEU A 96 2.99 -11.97 1.10
CA LEU A 96 1.84 -11.77 1.98
C LEU A 96 2.10 -10.64 3.01
N ALA A 97 3.22 -10.71 3.74
CA ALA A 97 3.58 -9.68 4.71
C ALA A 97 3.69 -8.29 4.06
N LEU A 98 4.33 -8.20 2.90
CA LEU A 98 4.50 -6.93 2.19
C LEU A 98 3.19 -6.41 1.57
N ALA A 99 2.24 -7.28 1.23
CA ALA A 99 0.90 -6.87 0.84
C ALA A 99 0.19 -6.16 2.01
N SER A 100 0.25 -6.72 3.21
CA SER A 100 -0.25 -6.07 4.44
C SER A 100 0.45 -4.74 4.73
N ALA A 101 1.78 -4.65 4.57
CA ALA A 101 2.49 -3.36 4.70
C ALA A 101 1.98 -2.30 3.71
N ASN A 102 1.79 -2.66 2.44
CA ASN A 102 1.30 -1.75 1.42
C ASN A 102 -0.09 -1.20 1.76
N LEU A 103 -0.95 -2.04 2.31
CA LEU A 103 -2.26 -1.65 2.83
C LEU A 103 -2.12 -0.72 4.05
N ALA A 104 -1.23 -1.04 5.00
CA ALA A 104 -1.00 -0.25 6.22
C ALA A 104 -0.37 1.13 5.98
N ILE A 105 0.50 1.27 4.98
CA ILE A 105 1.14 2.56 4.59
C ILE A 105 0.09 3.65 4.33
N ARG A 106 -1.02 3.26 3.71
CA ARG A 106 -2.12 4.20 3.46
C ARG A 106 -2.72 4.69 4.78
N THR A 107 -2.89 3.80 5.75
CA THR A 107 -3.42 4.13 7.07
C THR A 107 -2.44 4.99 7.85
N THR A 108 -1.13 4.75 7.77
CA THR A 108 -0.15 5.62 8.43
C THR A 108 -0.21 7.05 7.88
N ALA A 109 -0.45 7.24 6.58
CA ALA A 109 -0.62 8.57 5.99
C ALA A 109 -1.90 9.27 6.50
N ILE A 110 -3.01 8.51 6.65
CA ILE A 110 -4.27 9.03 7.19
C ILE A 110 -4.15 9.41 8.68
N TRP A 111 -3.30 8.69 9.42
CA TRP A 111 -3.06 8.87 10.85
C TRP A 111 -1.78 9.64 11.17
N ALA A 112 -1.25 10.42 10.22
CA ALA A 112 0.02 11.15 10.34
C ALA A 112 0.14 12.06 11.59
N GLY A 113 -0.98 12.47 12.20
CA GLY A 113 -1.01 13.26 13.43
C GLY A 113 -0.96 12.46 14.75
N ASN A 114 -1.00 11.13 14.71
CA ASN A 114 -0.99 10.28 15.91
C ASN A 114 0.18 9.29 15.88
N ASN A 115 1.30 9.69 16.48
CA ASN A 115 2.52 8.90 16.53
C ASN A 115 2.34 7.52 17.19
N ALA A 116 1.38 7.38 18.13
CA ALA A 116 1.11 6.10 18.78
C ALA A 116 0.57 5.06 17.79
N VAL A 117 -0.36 5.46 16.91
CA VAL A 117 -0.92 4.55 15.88
C VAL A 117 0.16 4.14 14.89
N ILE A 118 0.98 5.08 14.44
CA ILE A 118 2.08 4.80 13.50
C ILE A 118 3.09 3.84 14.13
N LEU A 119 3.46 4.07 15.40
CA LEU A 119 4.37 3.21 16.14
C LEU A 119 3.81 1.78 16.27
N ILE A 120 2.53 1.64 16.66
CA ILE A 120 1.87 0.32 16.78
C ILE A 120 1.85 -0.42 15.43
N LEU A 121 1.45 0.26 14.35
CA LEU A 121 1.41 -0.34 13.01
C LEU A 121 2.80 -0.80 12.55
N THR A 122 3.81 0.01 12.80
CA THR A 122 5.21 -0.32 12.44
C THR A 122 5.70 -1.52 13.24
N LEU A 123 5.44 -1.58 14.55
CA LEU A 123 5.82 -2.70 15.40
C LEU A 123 5.14 -4.00 14.98
N LEU A 124 3.83 -3.96 14.70
CA LEU A 124 3.10 -5.14 14.21
C LEU A 124 3.65 -5.64 12.87
N MET A 125 4.04 -4.72 11.97
CA MET A 125 4.65 -5.09 10.70
C MET A 125 6.04 -5.72 10.86
N CYS A 126 6.84 -5.23 11.82
CA CYS A 126 8.11 -5.85 12.18
C CYS A 126 7.91 -7.26 12.76
N VAL A 127 6.89 -7.46 13.61
CA VAL A 127 6.55 -8.79 14.16
C VAL A 127 6.15 -9.75 13.04
N HIS A 128 5.27 -9.33 12.12
CA HIS A 128 4.85 -10.16 10.98
C HIS A 128 6.04 -10.59 10.13
N SER A 129 6.89 -9.62 9.75
CA SER A 129 8.08 -9.90 8.93
C SER A 129 9.06 -10.82 9.65
N GLY A 130 9.22 -10.66 10.98
CA GLY A 130 10.03 -11.53 11.82
C GLY A 130 9.52 -12.97 11.86
N LEU A 131 8.20 -13.16 12.00
CA LEU A 131 7.58 -14.49 11.95
C LEU A 131 7.84 -15.20 10.62
N VAL A 132 7.70 -14.47 9.50
CA VAL A 132 7.97 -15.01 8.15
C VAL A 132 9.43 -15.43 8.01
N ILE A 133 10.38 -14.59 8.44
CA ILE A 133 11.81 -14.90 8.38
C ILE A 133 12.14 -16.11 9.25
N PHE A 134 11.58 -16.17 10.46
CA PHE A 134 11.78 -17.28 11.38
C PHE A 134 11.25 -18.61 10.82
N GLN A 135 10.06 -18.60 10.22
CA GLN A 135 9.48 -19.77 9.57
C GLN A 135 10.34 -20.24 8.41
N ALA A 136 10.81 -19.32 7.55
CA ALA A 136 11.70 -19.67 6.45
C ALA A 136 13.04 -20.28 6.92
N ALA A 137 13.57 -19.83 8.06
CA ALA A 137 14.82 -20.34 8.62
C ALA A 137 14.67 -21.73 9.28
N THR A 138 13.49 -22.06 9.79
CA THR A 138 13.21 -23.30 10.54
C THR A 138 12.53 -24.38 9.69
N ALA A 139 12.15 -24.07 8.45
CA ALA A 139 11.55 -25.03 7.54
C ALA A 139 12.51 -26.19 7.18
N HIS A 140 12.13 -27.41 7.56
CA HIS A 140 12.85 -28.62 7.17
C HIS A 140 12.29 -29.16 5.86
N VAL A 141 13.15 -29.24 4.84
CA VAL A 141 12.79 -29.70 3.49
C VAL A 141 13.60 -30.95 3.14
N GLN A 142 12.92 -31.96 2.60
CA GLN A 142 13.54 -33.18 2.10
C GLN A 142 12.99 -33.55 0.72
N PHE A 143 13.79 -34.30 -0.04
CA PHE A 143 13.37 -34.84 -1.33
C PHE A 143 12.76 -36.23 -1.14
N PHE A 144 11.54 -36.43 -1.62
CA PHE A 144 10.83 -37.71 -1.55
C PHE A 144 10.75 -38.36 -2.94
N PRO A 145 11.29 -39.58 -3.13
CA PRO A 145 11.19 -40.29 -4.40
C PRO A 145 9.72 -40.47 -4.81
N GLY A 146 9.36 -40.03 -6.03
CA GLY A 146 8.00 -40.16 -6.59
C GLY A 146 7.02 -39.04 -6.23
N ILE A 147 7.33 -38.17 -5.25
CA ILE A 147 6.52 -36.99 -4.88
C ILE A 147 7.27 -35.69 -5.23
N GLY A 148 8.60 -35.71 -5.18
CA GLY A 148 9.45 -34.54 -5.41
C GLY A 148 9.86 -33.85 -4.11
N CYS A 149 10.10 -32.54 -4.19
CA CYS A 149 10.48 -31.73 -3.03
C CYS A 149 9.26 -31.45 -2.14
N ALA A 150 9.35 -31.79 -0.85
CA ALA A 150 8.30 -31.48 0.11
C ALA A 150 8.88 -31.17 1.51
N PRO A 151 8.15 -30.43 2.36
CA PRO A 151 8.50 -30.29 3.76
C PRO A 151 8.55 -31.67 4.45
N SER A 152 9.60 -31.95 5.23
CA SER A 152 9.81 -33.26 5.87
C SER A 152 8.89 -33.53 7.04
N SER A 153 8.47 -32.46 7.72
CA SER A 153 7.44 -32.48 8.75
C SER A 153 6.43 -31.40 8.41
N ILE A 154 5.19 -31.81 8.24
CA ILE A 154 4.11 -30.91 7.91
C ILE A 154 3.47 -30.49 9.22
N ASN A 155 3.88 -29.33 9.72
CA ASN A 155 3.22 -28.67 10.84
C ASN A 155 2.68 -27.33 10.36
N TYR A 156 1.39 -27.31 10.00
CA TYR A 156 0.71 -26.11 9.53
C TYR A 156 0.47 -25.07 10.63
N ALA A 157 0.83 -25.32 11.90
CA ALA A 157 0.62 -24.36 12.97
C ALA A 157 1.31 -23.02 12.71
N TRP A 158 2.49 -23.04 12.09
CA TRP A 158 3.21 -21.83 11.71
C TRP A 158 2.54 -21.09 10.56
N ASP A 159 2.05 -21.82 9.55
CA ASP A 159 1.33 -21.21 8.43
C ASP A 159 0.01 -20.60 8.91
N VAL A 160 -0.73 -21.31 9.78
CA VAL A 160 -1.93 -20.79 10.45
C VAL A 160 -1.58 -19.53 11.25
N ALA A 161 -0.48 -19.51 12.01
CA ALA A 161 -0.08 -18.35 12.79
C ALA A 161 0.24 -17.13 11.90
N ILE A 162 0.96 -17.33 10.79
CA ILE A 162 1.31 -16.26 9.84
C ILE A 162 0.04 -15.70 9.19
N TYR A 163 -0.82 -16.55 8.64
CA TYR A 163 -2.04 -16.10 7.97
C TYR A 163 -3.05 -15.50 8.97
N ALA A 164 -3.19 -16.06 10.17
CA ALA A 164 -4.04 -15.48 11.22
C ALA A 164 -3.51 -14.11 11.68
N PHE A 165 -2.19 -13.94 11.79
CA PHE A 165 -1.60 -12.64 12.08
C PHE A 165 -1.88 -11.64 10.95
N ALA A 166 -1.68 -12.04 9.69
CA ALA A 166 -1.99 -11.22 8.52
C ALA A 166 -3.45 -10.74 8.52
N LEU A 167 -4.40 -11.67 8.70
CA LEU A 167 -5.82 -11.36 8.78
C LEU A 167 -6.14 -10.39 9.94
N ALA A 168 -5.60 -10.65 11.13
CA ALA A 168 -5.84 -9.80 12.30
C ALA A 168 -5.27 -8.39 12.10
N PHE A 169 -4.08 -8.29 11.49
CA PHE A 169 -3.45 -7.02 11.16
C PHE A 169 -4.25 -6.24 10.11
N ASP A 170 -4.63 -6.89 9.01
CA ASP A 170 -5.44 -6.25 7.95
C ASP A 170 -6.81 -5.82 8.49
N PHE A 171 -7.44 -6.61 9.35
CA PHE A 171 -8.68 -6.25 10.04
C PHE A 171 -8.51 -5.07 11.00
N PHE A 172 -7.40 -5.02 11.74
CA PHE A 172 -7.07 -3.88 12.60
C PHE A 172 -6.89 -2.60 11.79
N VAL A 173 -6.13 -2.65 10.69
CA VAL A 173 -5.93 -1.53 9.77
C VAL A 173 -7.25 -1.09 9.13
N LEU A 174 -8.07 -2.04 8.67
CA LEU A 174 -9.42 -1.78 8.17
C LEU A 174 -10.27 -1.06 9.22
N SER A 175 -10.25 -1.51 10.47
CA SER A 175 -11.01 -0.92 11.57
C SER A 175 -10.60 0.54 11.82
N LEU A 176 -9.29 0.84 11.80
CA LEU A 176 -8.77 2.20 11.91
C LEU A 176 -9.24 3.10 10.75
N ASN A 177 -9.24 2.58 9.51
CA ASN A 177 -9.72 3.32 8.35
C ASN A 177 -11.23 3.60 8.43
N VAL A 178 -12.03 2.61 8.83
CA VAL A 178 -13.48 2.76 9.00
C VAL A 178 -13.81 3.75 10.12
N TRP A 179 -13.10 3.68 11.25
CA TRP A 179 -13.28 4.61 12.36
C TRP A 179 -12.99 6.06 11.94
N LYS A 180 -11.86 6.28 11.26
CA LYS A 180 -11.51 7.61 10.75
C LYS A 180 -12.52 8.12 9.73
N LEU A 181 -13.00 7.25 8.84
CA LEU A 181 -14.05 7.60 7.87
C LEU A 181 -15.34 8.02 8.57
N ARG A 182 -15.80 7.27 9.58
CA ARG A 182 -17.00 7.60 10.35
C ARG A 182 -16.88 8.95 11.06
N SER A 183 -15.71 9.24 11.62
CA SER A 183 -15.42 10.53 12.25
C SER A 183 -15.49 11.69 11.24
N HIS A 184 -14.94 11.52 10.03
CA HIS A 184 -15.01 12.53 8.99
C HIS A 184 -16.43 12.74 8.45
N LEU A 185 -17.22 11.66 8.26
CA LEU A 185 -18.61 11.76 7.80
C LEU A 185 -19.51 12.53 8.77
N HIS A 186 -19.21 12.48 10.07
CA HIS A 186 -19.94 13.25 11.07
C HIS A 186 -19.58 14.75 11.05
N SER A 187 -18.44 15.12 10.48
CA SER A 187 -18.04 16.52 10.32
C SER A 187 -18.58 17.08 9.00
N LYS A 188 -19.27 18.24 9.04
CA LYS A 188 -19.89 18.90 7.86
C LYS A 188 -18.89 19.38 6.79
N SER A 189 -17.60 19.04 6.91
CA SER A 189 -16.50 19.52 6.07
C SER A 189 -15.84 18.40 5.23
N ALA A 190 -16.47 17.22 5.11
CA ALA A 190 -15.93 16.14 4.27
C ALA A 190 -16.23 16.41 2.78
N SER A 191 -15.19 16.63 1.98
CA SER A 191 -15.32 16.74 0.52
C SER A 191 -15.74 15.39 -0.08
N LEU A 192 -16.58 15.42 -1.13
CA LEU A 192 -17.07 14.22 -1.83
C LEU A 192 -15.91 13.34 -2.36
N LEU A 193 -14.83 13.99 -2.79
CA LEU A 193 -13.61 13.32 -3.28
C LEU A 193 -12.97 12.46 -2.17
N THR A 194 -12.82 13.01 -0.96
CA THR A 194 -12.22 12.29 0.17
C THR A 194 -13.04 11.04 0.49
N THR A 195 -14.36 11.17 0.60
CA THR A 195 -15.27 10.06 0.90
C THR A 195 -15.23 8.95 -0.15
N PHE A 196 -15.13 9.30 -1.43
CA PHE A 196 -15.04 8.34 -2.52
C PHE A 196 -13.73 7.54 -2.49
N VAL A 197 -12.60 8.20 -2.27
CA VAL A 197 -11.28 7.57 -2.16
C VAL A 197 -11.24 6.60 -0.98
N PHE A 198 -11.81 6.98 0.17
CA PHE A 198 -11.93 6.10 1.33
C PHE A 198 -12.79 4.86 1.02
N LYS A 199 -13.91 5.03 0.32
CA LYS A 199 -14.79 3.91 -0.04
C LYS A 199 -14.12 2.89 -0.96
N GLN A 200 -13.35 3.34 -1.95
CA GLN A 200 -12.56 2.43 -2.79
C GLN A 200 -11.44 1.74 -2.00
N GLY A 201 -10.80 2.45 -1.07
CA GLY A 201 -9.78 1.87 -0.20
C GLY A 201 -10.30 0.70 0.61
N ILE A 202 -11.44 0.89 1.29
CA ILE A 202 -12.06 -0.12 2.15
C ILE A 202 -12.38 -1.40 1.39
N ALA A 203 -12.80 -1.31 0.12
CA ALA A 203 -13.07 -2.48 -0.70
C ALA A 203 -11.84 -3.37 -0.90
N TYR A 204 -10.65 -2.76 -1.06
CA TYR A 204 -9.39 -3.50 -1.16
C TYR A 204 -9.03 -4.21 0.15
N PHE A 205 -9.15 -3.52 1.30
CA PHE A 205 -8.92 -4.15 2.62
C PHE A 205 -9.88 -5.32 2.89
N LEU A 206 -11.17 -5.15 2.56
CA LEU A 206 -12.15 -6.22 2.72
C LEU A 206 -11.83 -7.43 1.85
N ALA A 207 -11.41 -7.20 0.59
CA ALA A 207 -11.02 -8.28 -0.30
C ALA A 207 -9.83 -9.07 0.28
N ALA A 208 -8.81 -8.39 0.82
CA ALA A 208 -7.65 -9.02 1.47
C ALA A 208 -8.08 -9.87 2.68
N CYS A 209 -8.86 -9.31 3.61
CA CYS A 209 -9.37 -10.06 4.76
C CYS A 209 -10.18 -11.31 4.37
N LEU A 210 -10.99 -11.23 3.31
CA LEU A 210 -11.81 -12.37 2.88
C LEU A 210 -10.95 -13.51 2.31
N VAL A 211 -9.94 -13.20 1.50
CA VAL A 211 -9.09 -14.26 0.93
C VAL A 211 -8.16 -14.87 1.98
N ASP A 212 -7.65 -14.07 2.91
CA ASP A 212 -6.85 -14.60 4.04
C ASP A 212 -7.70 -15.48 4.97
N LEU A 213 -8.95 -15.10 5.22
CA LEU A 213 -9.89 -15.94 5.97
C LEU A 213 -10.10 -17.30 5.28
N VAL A 214 -10.28 -17.31 3.96
CA VAL A 214 -10.40 -18.55 3.18
C VAL A 214 -9.13 -19.40 3.31
N ALA A 215 -7.94 -18.79 3.21
CA ALA A 215 -6.68 -19.50 3.39
C ALA A 215 -6.57 -20.17 4.76
N ILE A 216 -6.91 -19.45 5.83
CA ILE A 216 -6.90 -19.98 7.21
C ILE A 216 -7.85 -21.15 7.36
N ILE A 217 -9.07 -21.06 6.79
CA ILE A 217 -10.04 -22.16 6.85
C ILE A 217 -9.41 -23.43 6.25
N PHE A 218 -8.83 -23.35 5.05
CA PHE A 218 -8.19 -24.49 4.42
C PHE A 218 -6.97 -25.03 5.19
N LEU A 219 -6.19 -24.16 5.82
CA LEU A 219 -5.06 -24.53 6.67
C LEU A 219 -5.52 -25.29 7.94
N VAL A 220 -6.56 -24.81 8.62
CA VAL A 220 -7.09 -25.42 9.85
C VAL A 220 -7.78 -26.75 9.56
N LEU A 221 -8.43 -26.90 8.41
CA LEU A 221 -9.09 -28.15 8.03
C LEU A 221 -8.09 -29.30 7.75
N ASP A 222 -6.80 -29.01 7.56
CA ASP A 222 -5.73 -29.99 7.31
C ASP A 222 -6.15 -31.09 6.30
N LEU A 223 -6.59 -30.66 5.11
CA LEU A 223 -7.08 -31.56 4.07
C LEU A 223 -5.93 -32.35 3.41
N ASN A 224 -5.30 -31.74 2.41
CA ASN A 224 -4.10 -32.26 1.76
C ASN A 224 -3.25 -31.08 1.26
N ILE A 225 -1.98 -31.36 0.99
CA ILE A 225 -0.98 -30.35 0.63
C ILE A 225 -1.40 -29.58 -0.63
N GLY A 226 -1.94 -30.26 -1.64
CA GLY A 226 -2.35 -29.63 -2.90
C GLY A 226 -3.46 -28.60 -2.70
N THR A 227 -4.53 -28.96 -1.97
CA THR A 227 -5.64 -28.04 -1.69
C THR A 227 -5.20 -26.86 -0.84
N ILE A 228 -4.37 -27.09 0.18
CA ILE A 228 -3.83 -26.02 1.03
C ILE A 228 -2.97 -25.07 0.19
N ALA A 229 -2.05 -25.61 -0.62
CA ALA A 229 -1.19 -24.83 -1.49
C ALA A 229 -1.97 -23.99 -2.52
N ILE A 230 -3.05 -24.54 -3.10
CA ILE A 230 -3.94 -23.77 -3.99
C ILE A 230 -4.52 -22.56 -3.26
N SER A 231 -5.08 -22.79 -2.06
CA SER A 231 -5.77 -21.75 -1.29
C SER A 231 -4.82 -20.65 -0.82
N THR A 232 -3.68 -21.01 -0.24
CA THR A 232 -2.68 -20.06 0.27
C THR A 232 -2.02 -19.27 -0.85
N GLN A 233 -1.62 -19.93 -1.95
CA GLN A 233 -1.06 -19.26 -3.12
C GLN A 233 -2.06 -18.29 -3.75
N PHE A 234 -3.34 -18.69 -3.85
CA PHE A 234 -4.40 -17.82 -4.35
C PHE A 234 -4.60 -16.59 -3.45
N ALA A 235 -4.64 -16.78 -2.14
CA ALA A 235 -4.78 -15.68 -1.18
C ALA A 235 -3.62 -14.70 -1.30
N ALA A 236 -2.38 -15.18 -1.27
CA ALA A 236 -1.19 -14.34 -1.43
C ALA A 236 -1.23 -13.56 -2.76
N LEU A 237 -1.60 -14.21 -3.87
CA LEU A 237 -1.73 -13.60 -5.20
C LEU A 237 -2.74 -12.45 -5.17
N VAL A 238 -3.95 -12.71 -4.68
CA VAL A 238 -5.02 -11.72 -4.62
C VAL A 238 -4.66 -10.57 -3.68
N CYS A 239 -4.16 -10.84 -2.47
CA CYS A 239 -3.69 -9.84 -1.52
C CYS A 239 -2.63 -8.93 -2.16
N THR A 240 -1.67 -9.51 -2.88
CA THR A 240 -0.64 -8.75 -3.60
C THR A 240 -1.24 -7.84 -4.67
N ILE A 241 -2.11 -8.37 -5.53
CA ILE A 241 -2.75 -7.58 -6.60
C ILE A 241 -3.58 -6.44 -6.02
N VAL A 242 -4.39 -6.74 -5.02
CA VAL A 242 -5.25 -5.80 -4.29
C VAL A 242 -4.43 -4.69 -3.65
N ALA A 243 -3.36 -5.04 -2.92
CA ALA A 243 -2.47 -4.08 -2.28
C ALA A 243 -1.77 -3.18 -3.30
N CYS A 244 -1.25 -3.76 -4.39
CA CYS A 244 -0.62 -3.00 -5.47
C CYS A 244 -1.60 -2.04 -6.16
N ARG A 245 -2.83 -2.49 -6.44
CA ARG A 245 -3.88 -1.64 -7.03
C ARG A 245 -4.33 -0.53 -6.08
N ALA A 246 -4.39 -0.80 -4.78
CA ALA A 246 -4.69 0.22 -3.78
C ALA A 246 -3.63 1.35 -3.76
N VAL A 247 -2.34 0.99 -3.86
CA VAL A 247 -1.25 1.97 -3.95
C VAL A 247 -1.33 2.77 -5.26
N ARG A 248 -1.56 2.11 -6.40
CA ARG A 248 -1.66 2.77 -7.71
C ARG A 248 -2.85 3.72 -7.79
N SER A 249 -4.02 3.30 -7.29
CA SER A 249 -5.23 4.12 -7.23
C SER A 249 -4.95 5.44 -6.50
N LEU A 250 -4.25 5.39 -5.36
CA LEU A 250 -3.85 6.59 -4.63
C LEU A 250 -2.90 7.48 -5.44
N SER A 251 -1.92 6.88 -6.12
CA SER A 251 -0.95 7.63 -6.92
C SER A 251 -1.58 8.32 -8.14
N GLY A 252 -2.61 7.72 -8.74
CA GLY A 252 -3.37 8.31 -9.85
C GLY A 252 -4.14 9.55 -9.41
N LEU A 253 -4.86 9.44 -8.29
CA LEU A 253 -5.61 10.55 -7.70
C LEU A 253 -4.72 11.76 -7.37
N TYR A 254 -3.48 11.51 -6.91
CA TYR A 254 -2.52 12.57 -6.67
C TYR A 254 -2.09 13.28 -7.98
N LYS A 255 -1.93 12.53 -9.09
CA LYS A 255 -1.62 13.14 -10.40
C LYS A 255 -2.77 14.04 -10.85
N ASP A 256 -3.99 13.53 -10.77
CA ASP A 256 -5.18 14.22 -11.28
C ASP A 256 -5.42 15.52 -10.51
N GLY A 257 -5.35 15.48 -9.18
CA GLY A 257 -5.50 16.67 -8.34
C GLY A 257 -4.42 17.74 -8.59
N ASN A 258 -3.17 17.34 -8.85
CA ASN A 258 -2.12 18.30 -9.20
C ASN A 258 -2.35 18.92 -10.58
N SER A 259 -2.82 18.12 -11.55
CA SER A 259 -3.11 18.59 -12.91
C SER A 259 -4.28 19.58 -12.96
N GLU A 260 -5.34 19.35 -12.19
CA GLU A 260 -6.47 20.29 -12.07
C GLU A 260 -6.03 21.59 -11.39
N MET A 261 -5.17 21.52 -10.38
CA MET A 261 -4.65 22.70 -9.69
C MET A 261 -3.70 23.51 -10.57
N THR A 262 -2.85 22.86 -11.38
CA THR A 262 -2.06 23.56 -12.41
C THR A 262 -2.96 24.17 -13.49
N ASN A 263 -4.00 23.47 -13.93
CA ASN A 263 -4.92 24.00 -14.95
C ASN A 263 -5.74 25.18 -14.39
N MET A 264 -6.14 25.15 -13.12
CA MET A 264 -6.79 26.27 -12.44
C MET A 264 -5.84 27.45 -12.17
N ALA A 265 -4.58 27.18 -11.82
CA ALA A 265 -3.56 28.23 -11.71
C ALA A 265 -3.25 28.89 -13.06
N THR A 266 -3.33 28.13 -14.15
CA THR A 266 -3.16 28.65 -15.51
C THR A 266 -4.40 29.40 -16.00
N ALA A 267 -5.60 28.98 -15.59
CA ALA A 267 -6.86 29.65 -15.90
C ALA A 267 -7.09 30.95 -15.09
N ASN A 268 -6.53 31.05 -13.89
CA ASN A 268 -6.56 32.25 -13.04
C ASN A 268 -5.29 33.12 -13.15
N ALA A 269 -4.39 32.83 -14.09
CA ALA A 269 -3.37 33.80 -14.46
C ALA A 269 -4.10 35.09 -14.90
N PRO A 270 -3.86 36.25 -14.26
CA PRO A 270 -4.55 37.48 -14.62
C PRO A 270 -4.26 37.74 -16.09
N GLY A 271 -5.31 37.63 -16.90
CA GLY A 271 -5.27 37.92 -18.32
C GLY A 271 -4.63 39.28 -18.49
N ARG A 272 -3.37 39.29 -18.94
CA ARG A 272 -2.77 40.43 -19.61
C ARG A 272 -3.71 40.71 -20.77
N ARG A 273 -4.59 41.71 -20.61
CA ARG A 273 -5.37 42.30 -21.70
C ARG A 273 -4.35 42.72 -22.74
N THR A 274 -4.17 41.87 -23.76
CA THR A 274 -3.58 42.30 -25.01
C THR A 274 -4.65 43.17 -25.66
N THR A 275 -4.63 44.46 -25.34
CA THR A 275 -5.34 45.47 -26.10
C THR A 275 -4.75 45.44 -27.50
N THR A 276 -5.46 44.80 -28.43
CA THR A 276 -5.17 44.89 -29.85
C THR A 276 -5.49 46.32 -30.28
N ILE A 277 -4.53 47.23 -30.09
CA ILE A 277 -4.56 48.56 -30.68
C ILE A 277 -4.04 48.38 -32.11
N SER A 278 -4.98 48.46 -33.05
CA SER A 278 -4.69 48.73 -34.45
C SER A 278 -4.08 50.13 -34.59
N SER A 279 -2.80 50.21 -34.96
CA SER A 279 -2.24 51.42 -35.55
C SER A 279 -1.25 51.09 -36.67
N VAL A 280 -1.67 51.50 -37.87
CA VAL A 280 -0.86 51.67 -39.06
C VAL A 280 0.03 52.91 -38.87
N SER A 281 1.34 52.80 -39.11
CA SER A 281 2.16 53.76 -39.90
C SER A 281 3.64 53.79 -39.48
N LYS A 282 4.48 53.32 -40.42
CA LYS A 282 5.79 53.81 -40.90
C LYS A 282 6.68 54.69 -39.98
N GLY A 283 7.96 54.30 -39.88
CA GLY A 283 9.11 55.24 -39.82
C GLY A 283 10.13 54.98 -38.69
N PRO A 284 11.45 54.82 -38.99
CA PRO A 284 12.46 54.33 -38.04
C PRO A 284 13.36 55.44 -37.45
N THR A 285 14.01 55.21 -36.29
CA THR A 285 15.47 55.34 -36.02
C THR A 285 15.86 55.43 -34.52
N PHE A 286 17.02 54.81 -34.23
CA PHE A 286 18.13 55.13 -33.29
C PHE A 286 18.00 55.03 -31.74
N ASP A 287 18.64 53.97 -31.21
CA ASP A 287 19.82 53.93 -30.31
C ASP A 287 19.88 54.40 -28.84
N LEU A 288 20.53 53.49 -28.08
CA LEU A 288 21.49 53.65 -26.96
C LEU A 288 21.02 53.72 -25.48
N VAL A 289 21.52 52.70 -24.75
CA VAL A 289 22.18 52.76 -23.41
C VAL A 289 21.33 53.01 -22.17
N GLY A 290 21.17 51.92 -21.40
CA GLY A 290 21.60 51.82 -20.00
C GLY A 290 20.73 52.44 -18.90
N THR A 291 20.12 51.60 -18.06
CA THR A 291 20.35 51.58 -16.59
C THR A 291 19.50 50.54 -15.85
N ARG A 292 20.19 49.64 -15.15
CA ARG A 292 19.98 49.14 -13.77
C ARG A 292 18.54 49.15 -13.19
N GLY A 293 18.03 47.97 -12.84
CA GLY A 293 16.87 47.80 -11.96
C GLY A 293 16.72 46.36 -11.44
N ASP A 294 16.88 46.20 -10.14
CA ASP A 294 16.57 45.00 -9.33
C ASP A 294 15.22 44.38 -9.67
N ILE A 295 15.16 43.04 -9.69
CA ILE A 295 13.95 42.33 -9.30
C ILE A 295 14.31 41.08 -8.49
N ASN A 296 14.15 41.25 -7.18
CA ASN A 296 14.01 40.19 -6.19
C ASN A 296 12.96 39.15 -6.59
N GLY A 297 13.18 37.92 -6.11
CA GLY A 297 12.08 37.06 -5.66
C GLY A 297 11.66 35.96 -6.61
N GLN A 298 12.55 35.00 -6.90
CA GLN A 298 12.08 33.63 -7.11
C GLN A 298 11.51 33.13 -5.79
N VAL A 299 10.17 33.17 -5.67
CA VAL A 299 9.46 32.44 -4.61
C VAL A 299 9.54 30.96 -4.99
N LEU A 300 10.59 30.31 -4.50
CA LEU A 300 10.63 28.87 -4.36
C LEU A 300 9.51 28.51 -3.37
N VAL A 301 8.35 28.07 -3.85
CA VAL A 301 7.35 27.45 -2.98
C VAL A 301 7.84 26.04 -2.69
N GLU A 302 8.77 25.97 -1.75
CA GLU A 302 9.04 24.75 -1.00
C GLU A 302 7.77 24.46 -0.20
N MET A 303 6.95 23.52 -0.68
CA MET A 303 5.89 22.95 0.14
C MET A 303 6.55 22.02 1.18
N GLU A 304 7.10 22.62 2.23
CA GLU A 304 7.09 21.93 3.51
C GLU A 304 5.62 21.62 3.83
N THR A 305 5.31 20.34 4.01
CA THR A 305 4.06 19.92 4.63
C THR A 305 4.06 20.39 6.08
N VAL A 306 3.77 21.67 6.30
CA VAL A 306 3.40 22.21 7.59
C VAL A 306 2.04 21.62 7.92
N ILE A 307 2.06 20.57 8.72
CA ILE A 307 0.91 20.08 9.48
C ILE A 307 0.37 21.30 10.24
N ARG A 308 -0.77 21.81 9.80
CA ARG A 308 -1.49 22.87 10.52
C ARG A 308 -1.87 22.32 11.89
N ARG A 309 -1.12 22.75 12.90
CA ARG A 309 -1.42 22.52 14.31
C ARG A 309 -2.47 23.55 14.67
N ASP A 310 -3.74 23.16 14.68
CA ASP A 310 -4.79 24.01 15.22
C ASP A 310 -4.63 24.05 16.75
N SER A 311 -3.89 25.03 17.22
CA SER A 311 -3.89 25.46 18.62
C SER A 311 -5.25 26.10 18.88
N TYR A 312 -6.17 25.36 19.51
CA TYR A 312 -7.33 25.94 20.16
C TYR A 312 -6.83 26.75 21.37
N THR A 313 -6.61 28.06 21.18
CA THR A 313 -6.48 29.01 22.28
C THR A 313 -7.85 29.22 22.90
N HIS A 314 -8.04 28.66 24.08
CA HIS A 314 -9.14 28.97 24.98
C HIS A 314 -8.75 30.19 25.83
N ASP A 315 -8.70 31.38 25.23
CA ASP A 315 -8.49 32.65 25.95
C ASP A 315 -9.55 33.68 25.56
N ARG A 316 -10.74 33.47 26.13
CA ARG A 316 -11.77 34.49 26.39
C ARG A 316 -12.52 33.99 27.62
N ASP A 317 -12.12 34.44 28.82
CA ASP A 317 -13.02 34.65 29.98
C ASP A 317 -12.33 34.99 31.32
N SER A 318 -11.02 35.28 31.37
CA SER A 318 -10.36 35.64 32.65
C SER A 318 -10.11 37.13 32.88
N ASP A 319 -10.25 38.00 31.87
CA ASP A 319 -10.11 39.46 32.04
C ASP A 319 -11.41 40.16 32.51
N SER A 320 -12.53 39.43 32.62
CA SER A 320 -13.76 39.94 33.24
C SER A 320 -13.80 39.79 34.76
N LYS A 321 -12.80 39.11 35.37
CA LYS A 321 -12.75 38.84 36.81
C LYS A 321 -11.72 39.65 37.59
N LYS A 322 -10.94 40.51 36.92
CA LYS A 322 -10.02 41.47 37.58
C LYS A 322 -10.55 42.92 37.60
N GLN A 323 -11.66 43.19 36.90
CA GLN A 323 -12.32 44.49 36.93
C GLN A 323 -13.45 44.56 37.98
N SER A 324 -13.90 43.43 38.55
CA SER A 324 -14.87 43.40 39.65
C SER A 324 -14.23 43.58 41.04
N ASP A 325 -12.98 43.16 41.21
CA ASP A 325 -12.32 43.14 42.53
C ASP A 325 -11.54 44.44 42.84
N PHE A 326 -11.56 45.44 41.94
CA PHE A 326 -10.97 46.76 42.18
C PHE A 326 -12.01 47.85 42.53
N ASN A 327 -13.31 47.56 42.38
CA ASN A 327 -14.40 48.49 42.71
C ASN A 327 -15.02 48.27 44.11
N ASP A 328 -14.65 47.20 44.82
CA ASP A 328 -15.15 46.88 46.18
C ASP A 328 -14.15 47.23 47.31
N SER A 329 -13.15 48.08 47.06
CA SER A 329 -12.22 48.59 48.09
C SER A 329 -12.17 50.12 48.21
N LEU A 330 -13.20 50.82 47.72
CA LEU A 330 -13.32 52.29 47.84
C LEU A 330 -14.73 52.79 48.21
N ALA A 331 -15.58 51.95 48.79
CA ALA A 331 -16.85 52.39 49.36
C ALA A 331 -17.17 51.61 50.66
N VAL A 332 -16.79 52.23 51.78
CA VAL A 332 -17.27 52.00 53.16
C VAL A 332 -16.84 50.69 53.84
#